data_AF-A0A9P3KAN1-F1
#
_entry.id   AF-A0A9P3KAN1-F1
#
_cell.length_a   1.000
_cell.length_b   1.000
_cell.length_c   1.000
_cell.angle_alpha   90.00
_cell.angle_beta   90.00
_cell.angle_gamma   90.00
#
_symmetry.space_group_name_H-M   'P 1'
#
loop_
_entity.id
_entity.type
_entity.pdbx_description
1 polymer ?
#
loop_
_entity_poly.entity_id
_entity_poly.type
_entity_poly.pdbx_seq_one_letter_code
_entity_poly.pdbx_strand_id
1 'polypeptide(L)'
;KAEIIKMMERRASDFRLDPGLRKYCHRDIVETCYPDADDISDVASWDSRVIECLQDYRRELKDPRCRQQVHLLTQRAAEDTRFDHPLQQACHEDRETLCASVADGHARVFMCLQENRQKLKPVCRTALFEQEIRYAEDIDFKFPMREACQDEMQRLCKDEKGGGDTIACLQQHVGDEDMGERCKEEVKKDEERSAQDFRLNYKLNRACFSDVQHLCMHSCEPKNDSFVSGPTGDLCGGRVLQCLAGNASSIASAECREEVLYFQQREVGDVLLDVPLQRACEADIGALCGLQRDHSKVLSCLRQHREQLKPECREEELRFSAMEASDIRLTPSLMNACGLELHVFCRGVPPSEGKAFRCLQTNLAREGMGVACRSEVELATVRESQFYEGDVALALQCHTDIATSCSDAANSEADGDGEVIACLAQHYDGLTGKCQTEVSFLVRMALWVYQPANPLTLPCADDITALCPNATSSSTSSLAAKGIVLAAVGQCLVDQPLAKLGNGSCRQLVAVVGVAGAHVGGVVDEARLESTLAQIAELGAMEQQQREEEGMELTGWVALLAMFALAVLLIGAGVYAYHRFFSPTRDYTLVVREGDVKEGDV
;
A
#
# COMPACT_ATOMS: atom_id res chain seq x y z
N LYS A 1 26.92 -5.48 -41.75
CA LYS A 1 26.45 -5.54 -40.34
C LYS A 1 27.52 -5.06 -39.35
N ALA A 2 28.71 -5.69 -39.29
CA ALA A 2 29.76 -5.30 -38.34
C ALA A 2 30.24 -3.83 -38.46
N GLU A 3 30.38 -3.30 -39.69
CA GLU A 3 30.77 -1.90 -39.88
C GLU A 3 29.71 -0.90 -39.38
N ILE A 4 28.43 -1.25 -39.49
CA ILE A 4 27.32 -0.42 -38.99
C ILE A 4 27.37 -0.38 -37.47
N ILE A 5 27.60 -1.52 -36.82
CA ILE A 5 27.74 -1.60 -35.35
C ILE A 5 28.92 -0.72 -34.89
N LYS A 6 30.10 -0.86 -35.52
CA LYS A 6 31.28 0.00 -35.21
C LYS A 6 31.05 1.48 -35.48
N MET A 7 30.20 1.82 -36.45
CA MET A 7 29.79 3.21 -36.68
C MET A 7 28.88 3.68 -35.54
N MET A 8 27.91 2.86 -35.12
CA MET A 8 26.98 3.20 -34.03
C MET A 8 27.69 3.31 -32.68
N GLU A 9 28.62 2.41 -32.36
CA GLU A 9 29.48 2.48 -31.16
C GLU A 9 30.22 3.82 -31.10
N ARG A 10 30.84 4.26 -32.20
CA ARG A 10 31.53 5.56 -32.25
C ARG A 10 30.58 6.75 -32.09
N ARG A 11 29.34 6.65 -32.58
CA ARG A 11 28.33 7.71 -32.38
C ARG A 11 27.83 7.76 -30.95
N ALA A 12 27.78 6.61 -30.27
CA ALA A 12 27.39 6.52 -28.88
C ALA A 12 28.46 7.05 -27.91
N SER A 13 29.73 7.05 -28.32
CA SER A 13 30.82 7.60 -27.51
C SER A 13 31.05 9.10 -27.72
N ASP A 14 30.68 9.65 -28.88
CA ASP A 14 30.97 11.03 -29.28
C ASP A 14 29.80 11.70 -30.00
N PHE A 15 29.17 12.68 -29.34
CA PHE A 15 27.98 13.38 -29.85
C PHE A 15 28.24 14.08 -31.19
N ARG A 16 29.49 14.45 -31.51
CA ARG A 16 29.84 15.12 -32.78
C ARG A 16 29.69 14.20 -33.98
N LEU A 17 29.77 12.90 -33.75
CA LEU A 17 29.63 11.87 -34.79
C LEU A 17 28.16 11.50 -35.04
N ASP A 18 27.25 11.87 -34.13
CA ASP A 18 25.81 11.72 -34.33
C ASP A 18 25.22 13.00 -34.98
N PRO A 19 24.71 12.92 -36.23
CA PRO A 19 24.18 14.09 -36.92
C PRO A 19 22.94 14.71 -36.24
N GLY A 20 22.16 13.90 -35.52
CA GLY A 20 20.98 14.36 -34.78
C GLY A 20 21.39 15.17 -33.57
N LEU A 21 22.24 14.61 -32.70
CA LEU A 21 22.74 15.29 -31.51
C LEU A 21 23.48 16.58 -31.87
N ARG A 22 24.43 16.51 -32.83
CA ARG A 22 25.18 17.69 -33.27
C ARG A 22 24.29 18.83 -33.78
N LYS A 23 23.19 18.50 -34.45
CA LYS A 23 22.31 19.50 -35.06
C LYS A 23 21.34 20.10 -34.05
N TYR A 24 20.77 19.30 -33.15
CA TYR A 24 19.66 19.71 -32.30
C TYR A 24 20.06 20.02 -30.86
N CYS A 25 21.16 19.45 -30.34
CA CYS A 25 21.54 19.59 -28.93
C CYS A 25 22.56 20.70 -28.65
N HIS A 26 23.01 21.45 -29.65
CA HIS A 26 24.05 22.46 -29.45
C HIS A 26 23.74 23.47 -28.33
N ARG A 27 22.52 24.03 -28.33
CA ARG A 27 22.09 24.99 -27.31
C ARG A 27 21.98 24.34 -25.93
N ASP A 28 21.37 23.17 -25.84
CA ASP A 28 21.16 22.50 -24.55
C ASP A 28 22.48 22.01 -23.94
N ILE A 29 23.48 21.65 -24.77
CA ILE A 29 24.84 21.31 -24.29
C ILE A 29 25.48 22.50 -23.58
N VAL A 30 25.42 23.69 -24.16
CA VAL A 30 26.02 24.89 -23.57
C VAL A 30 25.18 25.39 -22.39
N GLU A 31 23.86 25.49 -22.53
CA GLU A 31 23.01 26.10 -21.50
C GLU A 31 22.71 25.19 -20.30
N THR A 32 22.63 23.87 -20.50
CA THR A 32 22.24 22.92 -19.45
C THR A 32 23.44 22.14 -18.92
N CYS A 33 24.32 21.65 -19.81
CA CYS A 33 25.41 20.77 -19.42
C CYS A 33 26.73 21.47 -19.09
N TYR A 34 27.04 22.57 -19.78
CA TYR A 34 28.30 23.29 -19.64
C TYR A 34 28.06 24.80 -19.63
N PRO A 35 27.39 25.33 -18.58
CA PRO A 35 27.03 26.75 -18.52
C PRO A 35 28.23 27.70 -18.49
N ASP A 36 29.42 27.19 -18.13
CA ASP A 36 30.69 27.93 -18.10
C ASP A 36 31.43 27.93 -19.45
N ALA A 37 30.92 27.22 -20.48
CA ALA A 37 31.52 27.22 -21.81
C ALA A 37 30.93 28.34 -22.68
N ASP A 38 31.78 29.12 -23.35
CA ASP A 38 31.34 30.18 -24.26
C ASP A 38 30.80 29.59 -25.59
N ASP A 39 31.43 28.52 -26.10
CA ASP A 39 30.99 27.76 -27.27
C ASP A 39 31.13 26.24 -27.05
N ILE A 40 30.37 25.45 -27.81
CA ILE A 40 30.53 23.99 -27.85
C ILE A 40 31.93 23.55 -28.30
N SER A 41 32.65 24.39 -29.05
CA SER A 41 34.04 24.14 -29.43
C SER A 41 34.99 24.14 -28.23
N ASP A 42 34.62 24.81 -27.15
CA ASP A 42 35.40 24.91 -25.91
C ASP A 42 35.18 23.70 -25.00
N VAL A 43 34.11 22.94 -25.26
CA VAL A 43 33.85 21.62 -24.68
C VAL A 43 34.80 20.60 -25.34
N ALA A 44 36.09 20.69 -25.01
CA ALA A 44 37.19 19.91 -25.56
C ALA A 44 37.24 18.48 -24.97
N SER A 45 36.15 17.74 -25.12
CA SER A 45 36.04 16.38 -24.61
C SER A 45 35.65 15.42 -25.73
N TRP A 46 36.59 14.57 -26.17
CA TRP A 46 36.34 13.39 -27.01
C TRP A 46 35.68 12.24 -26.21
N ASP A 47 35.04 12.58 -25.09
CA ASP A 47 34.62 11.66 -24.05
C ASP A 47 33.10 11.69 -23.87
N SER A 48 32.53 10.61 -23.37
CA SER A 48 31.08 10.41 -23.26
C SER A 48 30.37 11.31 -22.24
N ARG A 49 31.11 12.16 -21.52
CA ARG A 49 30.57 13.11 -20.54
C ARG A 49 29.45 14.01 -21.06
N VAL A 50 29.55 14.49 -22.31
CA VAL A 50 28.50 15.34 -22.90
C VAL A 50 27.22 14.52 -23.09
N ILE A 51 27.36 13.28 -23.56
CA ILE A 51 26.24 12.36 -23.75
C ILE A 51 25.62 12.00 -22.40
N GLU A 52 26.45 11.68 -21.42
CA GLU A 52 26.04 11.33 -20.06
C GLU A 52 25.24 12.47 -19.41
N CYS A 53 25.75 13.70 -19.48
CA CYS A 53 25.01 14.87 -19.02
C CYS A 53 23.68 15.08 -19.77
N LEU A 54 23.68 14.94 -21.10
CA LEU A 54 22.44 15.05 -21.88
C LEU A 54 21.40 14.01 -21.45
N GLN A 55 21.84 12.80 -21.11
CA GLN A 55 20.99 11.73 -20.63
C GLN A 55 20.47 12.00 -19.22
N ASP A 56 21.32 12.50 -18.32
CA ASP A 56 20.96 12.81 -16.92
C ASP A 56 19.96 13.95 -16.83
N TYR A 57 20.10 14.98 -17.67
CA TYR A 57 19.23 16.15 -17.72
C TYR A 57 18.20 16.11 -18.85
N ARG A 58 17.82 14.92 -19.33
CA ARG A 58 16.98 14.76 -20.53
C ARG A 58 15.66 15.51 -20.45
N ARG A 59 15.06 15.63 -19.26
CA ARG A 59 13.77 16.32 -19.08
C ARG A 59 13.91 17.84 -19.06
N GLU A 60 15.06 18.32 -18.61
CA GLU A 60 15.44 19.72 -18.47
C GLU A 60 15.91 20.33 -19.80
N LEU A 61 16.22 19.51 -20.82
CA LEU A 61 16.62 20.02 -22.14
C LEU A 61 15.49 20.82 -22.80
N LYS A 62 15.83 22.01 -23.29
CA LYS A 62 14.84 22.97 -23.80
C LYS A 62 14.40 22.65 -25.22
N ASP A 63 15.27 22.10 -26.08
CA ASP A 63 14.89 21.71 -27.44
C ASP A 63 14.19 20.32 -27.44
N PRO A 64 12.90 20.21 -27.79
CA PRO A 64 12.20 18.93 -27.87
C PRO A 64 12.84 17.96 -28.88
N ARG A 65 13.51 18.46 -29.92
CA ARG A 65 14.21 17.62 -30.89
C ARG A 65 15.48 17.05 -30.29
N CYS A 66 16.20 17.83 -29.48
CA CYS A 66 17.34 17.30 -28.72
C CYS A 66 16.87 16.21 -27.75
N ARG A 67 15.81 16.47 -26.97
CA ARG A 67 15.18 15.47 -26.08
C ARG A 67 14.88 14.17 -26.79
N GLN A 68 14.28 14.24 -27.98
CA GLN A 68 14.00 13.04 -28.78
C GLN A 68 15.26 12.32 -29.24
N GLN A 69 16.31 13.03 -29.66
CA GLN A 69 17.57 12.39 -30.06
C GLN A 69 18.26 11.70 -28.89
N VAL A 70 18.28 12.34 -27.72
CA VAL A 70 18.82 11.76 -26.49
C VAL A 70 17.99 10.55 -26.06
N HIS A 71 16.66 10.63 -26.11
CA HIS A 71 15.79 9.48 -25.83
C HIS A 71 16.12 8.29 -26.74
N LEU A 72 16.23 8.50 -28.05
CA LEU A 72 16.60 7.44 -29.01
C LEU A 72 18.01 6.88 -28.78
N LEU A 73 18.92 7.70 -28.26
CA LEU A 73 20.28 7.26 -27.91
C LEU A 73 20.23 6.36 -26.67
N THR A 74 19.55 6.81 -25.60
CA THR A 74 19.37 6.04 -24.36
C THR A 74 18.64 4.73 -24.61
N GLN A 75 17.61 4.73 -25.44
CA GLN A 75 16.92 3.51 -25.85
C GLN A 75 17.86 2.51 -26.53
N ARG A 76 18.74 2.98 -27.42
CA ARG A 76 19.76 2.12 -28.07
C ARG A 76 20.79 1.60 -27.07
N ALA A 77 21.22 2.42 -26.11
CA ALA A 77 22.13 2.03 -25.04
C ALA A 77 21.52 0.92 -24.15
N ALA A 78 20.24 1.07 -23.78
CA ALA A 78 19.49 0.06 -23.03
C ALA A 78 19.29 -1.26 -23.81
N GLU A 79 19.11 -1.17 -25.13
CA GLU A 79 18.97 -2.32 -26.02
C GLU A 79 20.27 -3.12 -26.16
N ASP A 80 21.43 -2.47 -26.16
CA ASP A 80 22.72 -3.09 -26.40
C ASP A 80 23.85 -2.30 -25.72
N THR A 81 24.52 -2.95 -24.77
CA THR A 81 25.58 -2.34 -23.96
C THR A 81 26.77 -1.82 -24.77
N ARG A 82 26.92 -2.23 -26.04
CA ARG A 82 27.94 -1.65 -26.95
C ARG A 82 27.65 -0.19 -27.30
N PHE A 83 26.40 0.23 -27.20
CA PHE A 83 25.98 1.62 -27.40
C PHE A 83 25.90 2.40 -26.09
N ASP A 84 26.29 1.77 -24.98
CA ASP A 84 26.42 2.39 -23.66
C ASP A 84 27.92 2.50 -23.33
N HIS A 85 28.56 3.56 -23.81
CA HIS A 85 30.01 3.69 -23.72
C HIS A 85 30.54 3.69 -22.27
N PRO A 86 29.94 4.44 -21.32
CA PRO A 86 30.37 4.40 -19.93
C PRO A 86 30.30 2.98 -19.33
N LEU A 87 29.18 2.27 -19.56
CA LEU A 87 29.02 0.91 -19.05
C LEU A 87 29.99 -0.07 -19.71
N GLN A 88 30.14 0.02 -21.04
CA GLN A 88 31.04 -0.83 -21.80
C GLN A 88 32.48 -0.72 -21.30
N GLN A 89 32.96 0.51 -21.07
CA GLN A 89 34.31 0.75 -20.56
C GLN A 89 34.48 0.20 -19.14
N ALA A 90 33.56 0.52 -18.24
CA ALA A 90 33.63 0.11 -16.84
C ALA A 90 33.52 -1.41 -16.65
N CYS A 91 32.72 -2.08 -17.48
CA CYS A 91 32.42 -3.50 -17.39
C CYS A 91 33.16 -4.39 -18.38
N HIS A 92 34.16 -3.88 -19.12
CA HIS A 92 34.84 -4.64 -20.17
C HIS A 92 35.36 -6.00 -19.67
N GLU A 93 36.15 -6.00 -18.60
CA GLU A 93 36.77 -7.21 -18.06
C GLU A 93 35.74 -8.16 -17.42
N ASP A 94 34.73 -7.61 -16.73
CA ASP A 94 33.68 -8.41 -16.09
C ASP A 94 32.78 -9.07 -17.14
N ARG A 95 32.49 -8.38 -18.24
CA ARG A 95 31.79 -8.95 -19.40
C ARG A 95 32.58 -10.12 -20.00
N GLU A 96 33.88 -9.97 -20.20
CA GLU A 96 34.74 -11.04 -20.78
C GLU A 96 34.87 -12.26 -19.86
N THR A 97 34.79 -12.06 -18.55
CA THR A 97 34.96 -13.16 -17.59
C THR A 97 33.64 -13.84 -17.21
N LEU A 98 32.56 -13.07 -17.07
CA LEU A 98 31.27 -13.56 -16.54
C LEU A 98 30.22 -13.74 -17.64
N CYS A 99 30.26 -12.93 -18.70
CA CYS A 99 29.20 -12.85 -19.72
C CYS A 99 29.68 -13.13 -21.16
N ALA A 100 30.84 -13.76 -21.35
CA ALA A 100 31.43 -13.96 -22.69
C ALA A 100 30.58 -14.83 -23.64
N SER A 101 29.78 -15.75 -23.10
CA SER A 101 28.87 -16.62 -23.88
C SER A 101 27.56 -15.94 -24.25
N VAL A 102 27.28 -14.74 -23.72
CA VAL A 102 26.03 -14.02 -23.93
C VAL A 102 26.09 -13.22 -25.22
N ALA A 103 25.11 -13.42 -26.10
CA ALA A 103 25.01 -12.68 -27.36
C ALA A 103 24.63 -11.20 -27.12
N ASP A 104 25.28 -10.27 -27.83
CA ASP A 104 24.98 -8.83 -27.75
C ASP A 104 23.53 -8.51 -28.17
N GLY A 105 23.00 -7.37 -27.71
CA GLY A 105 21.66 -6.87 -28.02
C GLY A 105 20.54 -7.51 -27.19
N HIS A 106 19.32 -6.96 -27.33
CA HIS A 106 18.14 -7.30 -26.53
C HIS A 106 18.39 -7.26 -25.01
N ALA A 107 19.20 -6.30 -24.55
CA ALA A 107 19.62 -6.14 -23.16
C ALA A 107 20.26 -7.38 -22.51
N ARG A 108 20.62 -8.43 -23.25
CA ARG A 108 21.08 -9.71 -22.67
C ARG A 108 22.36 -9.57 -21.85
N VAL A 109 23.34 -8.82 -22.37
CA VAL A 109 24.59 -8.55 -21.66
C VAL A 109 24.32 -7.72 -20.40
N PHE A 110 23.41 -6.75 -20.46
CA PHE A 110 23.00 -5.95 -19.30
C PHE A 110 22.39 -6.84 -18.21
N MET A 111 21.42 -7.70 -18.56
CA MET A 111 20.81 -8.65 -17.61
C MET A 111 21.84 -9.62 -17.01
N CYS A 112 22.78 -10.13 -17.80
CA CYS A 112 23.86 -10.98 -17.29
C CYS A 112 24.73 -10.26 -16.24
N LEU A 113 25.04 -8.98 -16.46
CA LEU A 113 25.75 -8.17 -15.48
C LEU A 113 24.90 -7.98 -14.21
N GLN A 114 23.59 -7.73 -14.33
CA GLN A 114 22.68 -7.64 -13.18
C GLN A 114 22.65 -8.94 -12.36
N GLU A 115 22.51 -10.09 -13.00
CA GLU A 115 22.48 -11.41 -12.34
C GLU A 115 23.80 -11.73 -11.63
N ASN A 116 24.93 -11.20 -12.13
CA ASN A 116 26.26 -11.41 -11.55
C ASN A 116 26.75 -10.23 -10.70
N ARG A 117 25.87 -9.30 -10.29
CA ARG A 117 26.21 -8.06 -9.59
C ARG A 117 27.23 -8.23 -8.46
N GLN A 118 27.06 -9.26 -7.63
CA GLN A 118 27.92 -9.54 -6.48
C GLN A 118 29.35 -9.99 -6.85
N LYS A 119 29.55 -10.43 -8.09
CA LYS A 119 30.86 -10.86 -8.63
C LYS A 119 31.53 -9.77 -9.48
N LEU A 120 30.82 -8.68 -9.77
CA LEU A 120 31.35 -7.57 -10.55
C LEU A 120 32.41 -6.80 -9.75
N LYS A 121 33.34 -6.19 -10.47
CA LYS A 121 34.27 -5.24 -9.87
C LYS A 121 33.52 -3.98 -9.45
N PRO A 122 34.00 -3.26 -8.41
CA PRO A 122 33.37 -2.03 -7.91
C PRO A 122 33.08 -0.99 -8.99
N VAL A 123 33.98 -0.84 -9.98
CA VAL A 123 33.84 0.11 -11.10
C VAL A 123 32.68 -0.29 -12.01
N CYS A 124 32.62 -1.55 -12.45
CA CYS A 124 31.53 -2.05 -13.27
C CYS A 124 30.19 -2.01 -12.51
N ARG A 125 30.19 -2.41 -11.24
CA ARG A 125 28.98 -2.39 -10.40
C ARG A 125 28.40 -0.99 -10.22
N THR A 126 29.27 0.02 -10.05
CA THR A 126 28.85 1.43 -9.96
C THR A 126 28.26 1.91 -11.29
N ALA A 127 28.96 1.68 -12.40
CA ALA A 127 28.47 2.05 -13.72
C ALA A 127 27.15 1.34 -14.07
N LEU A 128 27.01 0.05 -13.75
CA LEU A 128 25.77 -0.70 -13.94
C LEU A 128 24.62 -0.05 -13.17
N PHE A 129 24.84 0.31 -11.91
CA PHE A 129 23.82 0.93 -11.08
C PHE A 129 23.39 2.32 -11.58
N GLU A 130 24.33 3.13 -12.04
CA GLU A 130 24.03 4.43 -12.66
C GLU A 130 23.14 4.27 -13.90
N GLN A 131 23.40 3.24 -14.72
CA GLN A 131 22.55 2.91 -15.87
C GLN A 131 21.18 2.40 -15.43
N GLU A 132 21.08 1.59 -14.38
CA GLU A 132 19.79 1.14 -13.85
C GLU A 132 18.93 2.31 -13.39
N ILE A 133 19.51 3.31 -12.70
CA ILE A 133 18.81 4.54 -12.32
C ILE A 133 18.31 5.29 -13.57
N ARG A 134 19.16 5.41 -14.60
CA ARG A 134 18.80 6.09 -15.86
C ARG A 134 17.68 5.35 -16.60
N TYR A 135 17.75 4.02 -16.64
CA TYR A 135 16.76 3.18 -17.30
C TYR A 135 15.46 3.04 -16.49
N ALA A 136 15.46 3.34 -15.20
CA ALA A 136 14.26 3.39 -14.36
C ALA A 136 13.25 4.47 -14.80
N GLU A 137 13.70 5.49 -15.51
CA GLU A 137 12.88 6.66 -15.85
C GLU A 137 11.72 6.36 -16.81
N ASP A 138 11.91 5.44 -17.74
CA ASP A 138 11.01 5.22 -18.87
C ASP A 138 10.97 3.74 -19.25
N ILE A 139 9.78 3.27 -19.59
CA ILE A 139 9.60 1.91 -20.12
C ILE A 139 10.42 1.71 -21.40
N ASP A 140 10.66 2.76 -22.20
CA ASP A 140 11.46 2.66 -23.41
C ASP A 140 12.90 2.20 -23.15
N PHE A 141 13.41 2.38 -21.93
CA PHE A 141 14.74 1.93 -21.52
C PHE A 141 14.73 0.60 -20.78
N LYS A 142 13.56 0.09 -20.41
CA LYS A 142 13.39 -1.26 -19.86
C LYS A 142 13.10 -2.24 -20.97
N PHE A 143 14.08 -2.43 -21.86
CA PHE A 143 13.88 -3.14 -23.13
C PHE A 143 13.13 -4.49 -23.01
N PRO A 144 13.49 -5.42 -22.11
CA PRO A 144 12.77 -6.70 -21.98
C PRO A 144 11.28 -6.51 -21.65
N MET A 145 10.98 -5.60 -20.71
CA MET A 145 9.62 -5.27 -20.31
C MET A 145 8.85 -4.60 -21.44
N ARG A 146 9.45 -3.61 -22.12
CA ARG A 146 8.82 -2.96 -23.28
C ARG A 146 8.52 -3.94 -24.40
N GLU A 147 9.46 -4.84 -24.72
CA GLU A 147 9.27 -5.86 -25.76
C GLU A 147 8.15 -6.84 -25.40
N ALA A 148 8.02 -7.20 -24.11
CA ALA A 148 6.97 -8.10 -23.63
C ALA A 148 5.60 -7.44 -23.53
N CYS A 149 5.52 -6.14 -23.24
CA CYS A 149 4.31 -5.40 -22.91
C CYS A 149 3.74 -4.53 -24.04
N GLN A 150 4.19 -4.68 -25.29
CA GLN A 150 3.81 -3.77 -26.38
C GLN A 150 2.29 -3.67 -26.59
N ASP A 151 1.59 -4.80 -26.51
CA ASP A 151 0.15 -4.87 -26.72
C ASP A 151 -0.62 -4.29 -25.52
N GLU A 152 -0.20 -4.62 -24.30
CA GLU A 152 -0.77 -4.11 -23.05
C GLU A 152 -0.59 -2.60 -22.92
N MET A 153 0.56 -2.06 -23.32
CA MET A 153 0.80 -0.60 -23.35
C MET A 153 -0.23 0.13 -24.22
N GLN A 154 -0.62 -0.43 -25.36
CA GLN A 154 -1.59 0.18 -26.26
C GLN A 154 -3.05 -0.02 -25.81
N ARG A 155 -3.33 -1.11 -25.09
CA ARG A 155 -4.70 -1.50 -24.71
C ARG A 155 -5.10 -1.00 -23.33
N LEU A 156 -4.18 -1.04 -22.36
CA LEU A 156 -4.40 -0.69 -20.96
C LEU A 156 -3.87 0.72 -20.64
N CYS A 157 -2.69 1.08 -21.16
CA CYS A 157 -1.95 2.27 -20.72
C CYS A 157 -1.82 3.37 -21.80
N LYS A 158 -2.79 3.43 -22.73
CA LYS A 158 -2.72 4.32 -23.90
C LYS A 158 -2.73 5.81 -23.55
N ASP A 159 -3.43 6.18 -22.48
CA ASP A 159 -3.66 7.58 -22.09
C ASP A 159 -2.52 8.14 -21.22
N GLU A 160 -1.54 7.30 -20.86
CA GLU A 160 -0.40 7.72 -20.05
C GLU A 160 0.56 8.63 -20.82
N LYS A 161 1.17 9.58 -20.10
CA LYS A 161 2.04 10.62 -20.69
C LYS A 161 3.43 10.11 -21.11
N GLY A 162 3.64 8.79 -21.11
CA GLY A 162 4.93 8.12 -21.31
C GLY A 162 5.81 8.14 -20.05
N GLY A 163 6.97 7.49 -20.10
CA GLY A 163 7.87 7.44 -18.96
C GLY A 163 7.41 6.52 -17.84
N GLY A 164 7.79 6.88 -16.60
CA GLY A 164 7.40 6.17 -15.39
C GLY A 164 5.89 6.04 -15.14
N ASP A 165 5.06 6.86 -15.79
CA ASP A 165 3.59 6.73 -15.69
C ASP A 165 3.09 5.46 -16.39
N THR A 166 3.68 5.10 -17.55
CA THR A 166 3.36 3.84 -18.23
C THR A 166 3.81 2.62 -17.42
N ILE A 167 4.95 2.72 -16.72
CA ILE A 167 5.42 1.66 -15.81
C ILE A 167 4.41 1.48 -14.67
N ALA A 168 4.00 2.57 -14.02
CA ALA A 168 3.02 2.53 -12.94
C ALA A 168 1.67 1.95 -13.38
N CYS A 169 1.19 2.31 -14.58
CA CYS A 169 -0.02 1.72 -15.15
C CYS A 169 0.10 0.20 -15.33
N LEU A 170 1.19 -0.28 -15.94
CA LEU A 170 1.40 -1.74 -16.12
C LEU A 170 1.50 -2.49 -14.79
N GLN A 171 2.12 -1.89 -13.78
CA GLN A 171 2.15 -2.43 -12.41
C GLN A 171 0.73 -2.56 -11.83
N GLN A 172 -0.08 -1.50 -11.92
CA GLN A 172 -1.46 -1.52 -11.42
C GLN A 172 -2.32 -2.62 -12.07
N HIS A 173 -2.09 -2.90 -13.36
CA HIS A 173 -2.83 -3.91 -14.11
C HIS A 173 -2.21 -5.32 -14.07
N VAL A 174 -1.14 -5.56 -13.29
CA VAL A 174 -0.46 -6.88 -13.25
C VAL A 174 -1.38 -8.04 -12.80
N GLY A 175 -2.42 -7.71 -12.02
CA GLY A 175 -3.42 -8.65 -11.51
C GLY A 175 -4.59 -8.91 -12.45
N ASP A 176 -4.74 -8.12 -13.51
CA ASP A 176 -5.89 -8.19 -14.40
C ASP A 176 -5.79 -9.41 -15.33
N GLU A 177 -6.94 -10.02 -15.66
CA GLU A 177 -7.02 -11.14 -16.61
C GLU A 177 -6.52 -10.77 -18.02
N ASP A 178 -6.59 -9.48 -18.30
CA ASP A 178 -6.21 -8.85 -19.54
C ASP A 178 -4.67 -8.73 -19.70
N MET A 179 -3.90 -8.94 -18.64
CA MET A 179 -2.44 -8.85 -18.66
C MET A 179 -1.82 -10.14 -19.23
N GLY A 180 -1.09 -10.05 -20.35
CA GLY A 180 -0.41 -11.21 -20.92
C GLY A 180 0.69 -11.76 -20.01
N GLU A 181 0.81 -13.09 -19.91
CA GLU A 181 1.77 -13.74 -19.01
C GLU A 181 3.23 -13.28 -19.21
N ARG A 182 3.64 -13.02 -20.45
CA ARG A 182 4.98 -12.50 -20.75
C ARG A 182 5.19 -11.09 -20.19
N CYS A 183 4.23 -10.20 -20.40
CA CYS A 183 4.30 -8.84 -19.86
C CYS A 183 4.25 -8.87 -18.32
N LYS A 184 3.35 -9.68 -17.76
CA LYS A 184 3.21 -9.90 -16.32
C LYS A 184 4.52 -10.34 -15.66
N GLU A 185 5.21 -11.30 -16.26
CA GLU A 185 6.51 -11.78 -15.74
C GLU A 185 7.58 -10.68 -15.75
N GLU A 186 7.68 -9.90 -16.84
CA GLU A 186 8.67 -8.83 -16.92
C GLU A 186 8.35 -7.64 -16.02
N VAL A 187 7.07 -7.30 -15.81
CA VAL A 187 6.64 -6.30 -14.82
C VAL A 187 7.05 -6.73 -13.42
N LYS A 188 6.76 -7.99 -13.03
CA LYS A 188 7.14 -8.51 -11.70
C LYS A 188 8.65 -8.49 -11.48
N LYS A 189 9.44 -8.96 -12.45
CA LYS A 189 10.91 -8.88 -12.39
C LYS A 189 11.41 -7.44 -12.26
N ASP A 190 10.72 -6.49 -12.89
CA ASP A 190 11.06 -5.08 -12.76
C ASP A 190 10.71 -4.52 -11.39
N GLU A 191 9.56 -4.88 -10.82
CA GLU A 191 9.16 -4.52 -9.46
C GLU A 191 10.14 -5.07 -8.42
N GLU A 192 10.49 -6.36 -8.49
CA GLU A 192 11.44 -7.01 -7.58
C GLU A 192 12.85 -6.36 -7.65
N ARG A 193 13.31 -5.99 -8.86
CA ARG A 193 14.58 -5.27 -9.01
C ARG A 193 14.49 -3.85 -8.44
N SER A 194 13.40 -3.15 -8.73
CA SER A 194 13.20 -1.77 -8.29
C SER A 194 13.02 -1.67 -6.77
N ALA A 195 12.44 -2.69 -6.13
CA ALA A 195 12.28 -2.75 -4.68
C ALA A 195 13.61 -2.84 -3.90
N GLN A 196 14.72 -3.17 -4.56
CA GLN A 196 16.02 -3.25 -3.90
C GLN A 196 16.61 -1.88 -3.55
N ASP A 197 16.20 -0.80 -4.23
CA ASP A 197 16.71 0.55 -3.95
C ASP A 197 15.72 1.63 -4.40
N PHE A 198 15.46 2.61 -3.55
CA PHE A 198 14.51 3.69 -3.85
C PHE A 198 14.87 4.46 -5.13
N ARG A 199 16.16 4.53 -5.49
CA ARG A 199 16.63 5.24 -6.69
C ARG A 199 16.23 4.56 -7.99
N LEU A 200 15.89 3.28 -7.94
CA LEU A 200 15.37 2.50 -9.07
C LEU A 200 13.86 2.71 -9.27
N ASN A 201 13.18 3.39 -8.34
CA ASN A 201 11.79 3.80 -8.48
C ASN A 201 11.76 5.26 -8.90
N TYR A 202 11.78 5.55 -10.20
CA TYR A 202 12.00 6.91 -10.71
C TYR A 202 11.02 7.96 -10.14
N LYS A 203 9.72 7.65 -10.11
CA LYS A 203 8.69 8.59 -9.60
C LYS A 203 8.88 8.87 -8.11
N LEU A 204 9.06 7.80 -7.32
CA LEU A 204 9.35 7.87 -5.88
C LEU A 204 10.65 8.62 -5.60
N ASN A 205 11.76 8.27 -6.27
CA ASN A 205 13.05 8.93 -6.09
C ASN A 205 12.95 10.44 -6.32
N ARG A 206 12.28 10.86 -7.40
CA ARG A 206 12.08 12.27 -7.72
C ARG A 206 11.21 12.99 -6.68
N ALA A 207 10.12 12.34 -6.23
CA ALA A 207 9.18 12.94 -5.28
C ALA A 207 9.77 13.02 -3.86
N CYS A 208 10.57 12.02 -3.47
CA CYS A 208 11.07 11.81 -2.12
C CYS A 208 12.53 12.22 -1.90
N PHE A 209 13.23 12.74 -2.91
CA PHE A 209 14.67 13.03 -2.82
C PHE A 209 15.04 13.87 -1.57
N SER A 210 14.27 14.94 -1.30
CA SER A 210 14.51 15.79 -0.13
C SER A 210 14.16 15.10 1.19
N ASP A 211 13.04 14.38 1.24
CA ASP A 211 12.59 13.68 2.45
C ASP A 211 13.57 12.56 2.83
N VAL A 212 14.14 11.84 1.85
CA VAL A 212 15.19 10.84 2.09
C VAL A 212 16.42 11.46 2.76
N GLN A 213 16.84 12.66 2.34
CA GLN A 213 17.99 13.35 2.94
C GLN A 213 17.74 13.76 4.39
N HIS A 214 16.50 14.07 4.76
CA HIS A 214 16.17 14.54 6.11
C HIS A 214 15.75 13.42 7.07
N LEU A 215 15.07 12.39 6.56
CA LEU A 215 14.47 11.32 7.38
C LEU A 215 15.27 10.03 7.34
N CYS A 216 15.81 9.65 6.18
CA CYS A 216 16.31 8.29 5.92
C CYS A 216 17.79 8.23 5.50
N MET A 217 18.55 9.30 5.78
CA MET A 217 19.94 9.43 5.33
C MET A 217 20.84 8.28 5.81
N HIS A 218 20.61 7.78 7.03
CA HIS A 218 21.42 6.73 7.65
C HIS A 218 20.86 5.30 7.44
N SER A 219 19.73 5.15 6.74
CA SER A 219 19.07 3.84 6.57
C SER A 219 19.84 2.92 5.60
N CYS A 220 20.67 3.48 4.70
CA CYS A 220 21.46 2.72 3.75
C CYS A 220 22.80 2.19 4.31
N GLU A 221 23.25 2.61 5.50
CA GLU A 221 24.63 2.41 5.93
C GLU A 221 24.93 0.97 6.41
N PRO A 222 26.09 0.41 6.03
CA PRO A 222 26.75 -0.63 6.79
C PRO A 222 27.73 0.05 7.76
N LYS A 223 27.31 0.38 8.99
CA LYS A 223 28.18 0.86 10.11
C LYS A 223 29.50 1.53 9.67
N ASN A 224 29.46 2.86 9.49
CA ASN A 224 30.54 3.83 9.22
C ASN A 224 30.67 4.31 7.75
N ASP A 225 30.60 5.64 7.65
CA ASP A 225 30.85 6.55 6.50
C ASP A 225 29.68 6.90 5.57
N SER A 226 29.13 8.09 5.87
CA SER A 226 28.46 9.14 5.08
C SER A 226 27.94 8.89 3.66
N PHE A 227 26.72 9.42 3.48
CA PHE A 227 25.96 9.71 2.26
C PHE A 227 25.21 8.51 1.69
N VAL A 228 23.98 8.76 1.21
CA VAL A 228 23.03 7.82 0.59
C VAL A 228 23.58 7.31 -0.75
N SER A 229 24.67 6.59 -0.64
CA SER A 229 25.45 5.95 -1.68
C SER A 229 26.26 4.91 -0.91
N GLY A 230 25.72 3.69 -0.79
CA GLY A 230 26.53 2.57 -0.34
C GLY A 230 27.87 2.58 -1.10
N PRO A 231 28.98 2.20 -0.46
CA PRO A 231 30.27 2.26 -1.13
C PRO A 231 30.15 1.44 -2.42
N THR A 232 30.41 2.04 -3.59
CA THR A 232 30.62 1.33 -4.87
C THR A 232 29.42 0.62 -5.51
N GLY A 233 28.31 1.35 -5.75
CA GLY A 233 27.20 0.83 -6.56
C GLY A 233 26.41 -0.30 -5.88
N ASP A 234 26.52 -0.44 -4.56
CA ASP A 234 25.74 -1.42 -3.80
C ASP A 234 24.30 -0.94 -3.59
N LEU A 235 23.37 -1.89 -3.65
CA LEU A 235 21.94 -1.65 -3.45
C LEU A 235 21.67 -1.51 -1.95
N CYS A 236 20.80 -0.58 -1.56
CA CYS A 236 20.43 -0.41 -0.16
C CYS A 236 19.51 -1.52 0.40
N GLY A 237 19.14 -2.49 -0.44
CA GLY A 237 18.37 -3.68 -0.04
C GLY A 237 17.01 -3.33 0.56
N GLY A 238 16.32 -2.33 0.01
CA GLY A 238 14.99 -1.89 0.44
C GLY A 238 14.97 -1.02 1.72
N ARG A 239 16.09 -0.83 2.42
CA ARG A 239 16.08 -0.14 3.74
C ARG A 239 15.59 1.31 3.72
N VAL A 240 15.87 2.06 2.66
CA VAL A 240 15.34 3.43 2.52
C VAL A 240 13.84 3.41 2.25
N LEU A 241 13.36 2.46 1.45
CA LEU A 241 11.93 2.29 1.18
C LEU A 241 11.18 1.93 2.48
N GLN A 242 11.74 1.00 3.26
CA GLN A 242 11.25 0.65 4.61
C GLN A 242 11.22 1.87 5.55
N CYS A 243 12.28 2.69 5.55
CA CYS A 243 12.31 3.91 6.35
C CYS A 243 11.25 4.93 5.93
N LEU A 244 11.06 5.15 4.63
CA LEU A 244 10.03 6.04 4.09
C LEU A 244 8.63 5.53 4.45
N ALA A 245 8.38 4.23 4.28
CA ALA A 245 7.11 3.59 4.63
C ALA A 245 6.79 3.73 6.12
N GLY A 246 7.77 3.48 7.00
CA GLY A 246 7.61 3.63 8.46
C GLY A 246 7.44 5.08 8.92
N ASN A 247 7.86 6.06 8.11
CA ASN A 247 7.75 7.49 8.41
C ASN A 247 6.74 8.23 7.51
N ALA A 248 5.78 7.52 6.91
CA ALA A 248 4.85 8.09 5.92
C ALA A 248 4.08 9.33 6.42
N SER A 249 3.77 9.41 7.72
CA SER A 249 3.12 10.56 8.35
C SER A 249 4.07 11.77 8.57
N SER A 250 5.37 11.53 8.65
CA SER A 250 6.41 12.55 8.89
C SER A 250 6.97 13.14 7.58
N ILE A 251 6.67 12.54 6.43
CA ILE A 251 7.08 13.03 5.11
C ILE A 251 6.42 14.38 4.83
N ALA A 252 7.20 15.39 4.44
CA ALA A 252 6.69 16.74 4.22
C ALA A 252 6.01 16.89 2.85
N SER A 253 6.60 16.31 1.81
CA SER A 253 6.11 16.36 0.43
C SER A 253 4.83 15.55 0.24
N ALA A 254 3.79 16.16 -0.36
CA ALA A 254 2.55 15.45 -0.66
C ALA A 254 2.75 14.41 -1.77
N GLU A 255 3.56 14.77 -2.77
CA GLU A 255 3.96 13.92 -3.87
C GLU A 255 4.76 12.71 -3.35
N CYS A 256 5.67 12.92 -2.40
CA CYS A 256 6.40 11.79 -1.80
C CYS A 256 5.47 10.86 -1.01
N ARG A 257 4.54 11.40 -0.21
CA ARG A 257 3.56 10.58 0.52
C ARG A 257 2.72 9.73 -0.42
N GLU A 258 2.32 10.27 -1.57
CA GLU A 258 1.56 9.53 -2.57
C GLU A 258 2.38 8.40 -3.20
N GLU A 259 3.63 8.66 -3.58
CA GLU A 259 4.52 7.63 -4.15
C GLU A 259 4.92 6.56 -3.14
N VAL A 260 5.09 6.93 -1.86
CA VAL A 260 5.34 5.96 -0.77
C VAL A 260 4.12 5.08 -0.54
N LEU A 261 2.92 5.66 -0.48
CA LEU A 261 1.69 4.87 -0.37
C LEU A 261 1.51 3.95 -1.58
N TYR A 262 1.77 4.45 -2.79
CA TYR A 262 1.73 3.63 -4.00
C TYR A 262 2.66 2.43 -3.88
N PHE A 263 3.90 2.64 -3.44
CA PHE A 263 4.85 1.55 -3.19
C PHE A 263 4.37 0.58 -2.12
N GLN A 264 3.85 1.05 -0.98
CA GLN A 264 3.28 0.19 0.08
C GLN A 264 2.11 -0.66 -0.45
N GLN A 265 1.26 -0.11 -1.33
CA GLN A 265 0.19 -0.89 -1.97
C GLN A 265 0.74 -2.01 -2.85
N ARG A 266 1.90 -1.80 -3.49
CA ARG A 266 2.59 -2.86 -4.23
C ARG A 266 3.11 -3.94 -3.29
N GLU A 267 3.75 -3.56 -2.17
CA GLU A 267 4.26 -4.50 -1.16
C GLU A 267 3.15 -5.37 -0.56
N VAL A 268 1.98 -4.80 -0.26
CA VAL A 268 0.82 -5.56 0.20
C VAL A 268 0.31 -6.54 -0.86
N GLY A 269 0.35 -6.14 -2.13
CA GLY A 269 0.00 -7.03 -3.25
C GLY A 269 1.02 -8.14 -3.47
N ASP A 270 2.30 -7.88 -3.18
CA ASP A 270 3.41 -8.80 -3.38
C ASP A 270 4.50 -8.63 -2.32
N VAL A 271 4.51 -9.56 -1.35
CA VAL A 271 5.43 -9.53 -0.20
C VAL A 271 6.91 -9.68 -0.61
N LEU A 272 7.23 -10.14 -1.82
CA LEU A 272 8.63 -10.21 -2.28
C LEU A 272 9.23 -8.83 -2.53
N LEU A 273 8.40 -7.80 -2.67
CA LEU A 273 8.85 -6.43 -2.81
C LEU A 273 9.38 -5.87 -1.48
N ASP A 274 9.01 -6.47 -0.34
CA ASP A 274 9.63 -6.16 0.95
C ASP A 274 10.94 -6.95 1.10
N VAL A 275 12.02 -6.39 0.53
CA VAL A 275 13.35 -7.01 0.53
C VAL A 275 13.90 -7.28 1.95
N PRO A 276 13.73 -6.38 2.95
CA PRO A 276 14.06 -6.67 4.34
C PRO A 276 13.36 -7.92 4.89
N LEU A 277 12.04 -8.01 4.72
CA LEU A 277 11.25 -9.16 5.16
C LEU A 277 11.67 -10.44 4.45
N GLN A 278 11.86 -10.40 3.12
CA GLN A 278 12.30 -11.55 2.34
C GLN A 278 13.64 -12.11 2.87
N ARG A 279 14.60 -11.23 3.15
CA ARG A 279 15.92 -11.62 3.68
C ARG A 279 15.83 -12.20 5.09
N ALA A 280 15.04 -11.59 5.97
CA ALA A 280 14.89 -12.04 7.34
C ALA A 280 14.19 -13.41 7.43
N CYS A 281 13.19 -13.63 6.57
CA CYS A 281 12.35 -14.82 6.59
C CYS A 281 12.76 -15.95 5.65
N GLU A 282 13.80 -15.80 4.82
CA GLU A 282 14.20 -16.82 3.82
C GLU A 282 14.33 -18.23 4.41
N ALA A 283 15.01 -18.35 5.56
CA ALA A 283 15.21 -19.64 6.22
C ALA A 283 13.92 -20.22 6.81
N ASP A 284 13.05 -19.38 7.34
CA ASP A 284 11.81 -19.79 8.01
C ASP A 284 10.75 -20.17 6.98
N ILE A 285 10.67 -19.47 5.85
CA ILE A 285 9.84 -19.84 4.70
C ILE A 285 10.22 -21.24 4.22
N GLY A 286 11.52 -21.52 4.06
CA GLY A 286 12.01 -22.83 3.64
C GLY A 286 11.70 -23.95 4.64
N ALA A 287 11.76 -23.67 5.94
CA ALA A 287 11.56 -24.65 7.01
C ALA A 287 10.08 -24.91 7.34
N LEU A 288 9.24 -23.86 7.35
CA LEU A 288 7.87 -23.89 7.88
C LEU A 288 6.81 -23.84 6.77
N CYS A 289 7.05 -23.08 5.70
CA CYS A 289 6.04 -22.79 4.67
C CYS A 289 6.22 -23.58 3.36
N GLY A 290 7.41 -24.14 3.12
CA GLY A 290 7.76 -24.90 1.92
C GLY A 290 7.87 -24.03 0.65
N LEU A 291 7.90 -24.68 -0.51
CA LEU A 291 7.96 -24.03 -1.83
C LEU A 291 6.60 -23.45 -2.24
N GLN A 292 6.18 -22.38 -1.57
CA GLN A 292 5.02 -21.60 -2.00
C GLN A 292 5.46 -20.53 -3.01
N ARG A 293 4.79 -20.50 -4.18
CA ARG A 293 4.98 -19.45 -5.21
C ARG A 293 3.95 -18.32 -5.10
N ASP A 294 2.98 -18.47 -4.21
CA ASP A 294 1.87 -17.53 -4.04
C ASP A 294 2.14 -16.69 -2.79
N HIS A 295 2.34 -15.40 -3.01
CA HIS A 295 2.87 -14.45 -2.03
C HIS A 295 1.91 -14.22 -0.86
N SER A 296 0.60 -14.20 -1.13
CA SER A 296 -0.41 -14.11 -0.06
C SER A 296 -0.40 -15.34 0.84
N LYS A 297 -0.02 -16.51 0.31
CA LYS A 297 0.08 -17.75 1.10
C LYS A 297 1.30 -17.73 2.01
N VAL A 298 2.44 -17.22 1.54
CA VAL A 298 3.67 -17.12 2.35
C VAL A 298 3.42 -16.28 3.59
N LEU A 299 2.89 -15.07 3.44
CA LEU A 299 2.61 -14.21 4.59
C LEU A 299 1.57 -14.83 5.54
N SER A 300 0.52 -15.45 5.00
CA SER A 300 -0.47 -16.15 5.84
C SER A 300 0.13 -17.32 6.62
N CYS A 301 1.12 -18.01 6.05
CA CYS A 301 1.85 -19.09 6.69
C CYS A 301 2.78 -18.56 7.79
N LEU A 302 3.56 -17.50 7.51
CA LEU A 302 4.41 -16.86 8.52
C LEU A 302 3.60 -16.43 9.74
N ARG A 303 2.42 -15.83 9.50
CA ARG A 303 1.45 -15.46 10.56
C ARG A 303 0.95 -16.64 11.38
N GLN A 304 0.68 -17.76 10.73
CA GLN A 304 0.22 -18.98 11.41
C GLN A 304 1.32 -19.61 12.28
N HIS A 305 2.59 -19.41 11.92
CA HIS A 305 3.74 -19.98 12.60
C HIS A 305 4.56 -18.92 13.36
N ARG A 306 3.97 -17.78 13.73
CA ARG A 306 4.67 -16.62 14.31
C ARG A 306 5.55 -16.96 15.53
N GLU A 307 5.06 -17.83 16.42
CA GLU A 307 5.80 -18.32 17.58
C GLU A 307 7.04 -19.18 17.22
N GLN A 308 7.02 -19.81 16.04
CA GLN A 308 8.09 -20.69 15.55
C GLN A 308 9.09 -19.94 14.64
N LEU A 309 8.81 -18.68 14.30
CA LEU A 309 9.72 -17.83 13.53
C LEU A 309 10.95 -17.47 14.36
N LYS A 310 12.07 -17.26 13.68
CA LYS A 310 13.26 -16.67 14.30
C LYS A 310 13.00 -15.20 14.65
N PRO A 311 13.72 -14.65 15.65
CA PRO A 311 13.51 -13.27 16.07
C PRO A 311 13.56 -12.26 14.92
N GLU A 312 14.52 -12.41 14.00
CA GLU A 312 14.68 -11.48 12.87
C GLU A 312 13.50 -11.54 11.88
N CYS A 313 13.00 -12.74 11.58
CA CYS A 313 11.83 -12.90 10.70
C CYS A 313 10.54 -12.42 11.38
N ARG A 314 10.39 -12.72 12.68
CA ARG A 314 9.25 -12.30 13.48
C ARG A 314 9.14 -10.78 13.54
N GLU A 315 10.25 -10.10 13.81
CA GLU A 315 10.31 -8.63 13.86
C GLU A 315 9.87 -8.01 12.51
N GLU A 316 10.39 -8.51 11.39
CA GLU A 316 10.01 -7.99 10.07
C GLU A 316 8.55 -8.32 9.70
N GLU A 317 8.01 -9.48 10.09
CA GLU A 317 6.60 -9.82 9.85
C GLU A 317 5.65 -8.95 10.68
N LEU A 318 6.00 -8.67 11.94
CA LEU A 318 5.26 -7.75 12.80
C LEU A 318 5.32 -6.32 12.26
N ARG A 319 6.48 -5.85 11.81
CA ARG A 319 6.63 -4.55 11.15
C ARG A 319 5.75 -4.46 9.89
N PHE A 320 5.78 -5.48 9.04
CA PHE A 320 4.93 -5.51 7.83
C PHE A 320 3.44 -5.45 8.21
N SER A 321 3.04 -6.20 9.23
CA SER A 321 1.67 -6.20 9.74
C SER A 321 1.26 -4.84 10.33
N ALA A 322 2.16 -4.16 11.05
CA ALA A 322 1.94 -2.81 11.56
C ALA A 322 1.79 -1.79 10.42
N MET A 323 2.59 -1.93 9.35
CA MET A 323 2.46 -1.12 8.15
C MET A 323 1.09 -1.31 7.49
N GLU A 324 0.63 -2.56 7.31
CA GLU A 324 -0.72 -2.83 6.78
C GLU A 324 -1.82 -2.18 7.64
N ALA A 325 -1.72 -2.29 8.96
CA ALA A 325 -2.70 -1.69 9.89
C ALA A 325 -2.66 -0.16 9.89
N SER A 326 -1.53 0.45 9.51
CA SER A 326 -1.35 1.90 9.53
C SER A 326 -2.27 2.67 8.59
N ASP A 327 -2.74 2.06 7.50
CA ASP A 327 -3.63 2.71 6.55
C ASP A 327 -4.63 1.72 5.99
N ILE A 328 -5.93 2.04 6.05
CA ILE A 328 -6.96 1.13 5.56
C ILE A 328 -6.78 0.80 4.07
N ARG A 329 -6.17 1.68 3.27
CA ARG A 329 -5.88 1.43 1.85
C ARG A 329 -4.85 0.35 1.61
N LEU A 330 -4.09 -0.02 2.65
CA LEU A 330 -3.14 -1.14 2.67
C LEU A 330 -3.81 -2.44 3.14
N THR A 331 -5.14 -2.45 3.34
CA THR A 331 -5.91 -3.66 3.67
C THR A 331 -7.03 -3.88 2.63
N PRO A 332 -6.73 -4.49 1.48
CA PRO A 332 -7.69 -4.66 0.39
C PRO A 332 -8.99 -5.38 0.80
N SER A 333 -8.93 -6.36 1.72
CA SER A 333 -10.13 -7.05 2.20
C SER A 333 -11.09 -6.11 2.94
N LEU A 334 -10.57 -5.25 3.82
CA LEU A 334 -11.35 -4.24 4.53
C LEU A 334 -11.88 -3.17 3.57
N MET A 335 -11.06 -2.66 2.66
CA MET A 335 -11.49 -1.66 1.66
C MET A 335 -12.64 -2.18 0.80
N ASN A 336 -12.53 -3.42 0.32
CA ASN A 336 -13.55 -4.04 -0.51
C ASN A 336 -14.84 -4.32 0.27
N ALA A 337 -14.74 -4.71 1.54
CA ALA A 337 -15.90 -5.03 2.36
C ALA A 337 -16.60 -3.81 2.96
N CYS A 338 -15.87 -2.74 3.28
CA CYS A 338 -16.31 -1.60 4.08
C CYS A 338 -16.42 -0.27 3.33
N GLY A 339 -16.26 -0.26 2.00
CA GLY A 339 -16.25 0.98 1.21
C GLY A 339 -17.48 1.87 1.45
N LEU A 340 -18.68 1.30 1.52
CA LEU A 340 -19.91 2.05 1.78
C LEU A 340 -19.95 2.62 3.20
N GLU A 341 -19.61 1.80 4.20
CA GLU A 341 -19.58 2.16 5.61
C GLU A 341 -18.56 3.26 5.89
N LEU A 342 -17.41 3.23 5.23
CA LEU A 342 -16.42 4.31 5.30
C LEU A 342 -16.99 5.64 4.80
N HIS A 343 -17.73 5.62 3.69
CA HIS A 343 -18.38 6.82 3.16
C HIS A 343 -19.52 7.34 4.03
N VAL A 344 -20.27 6.45 4.69
CA VAL A 344 -21.45 6.81 5.50
C VAL A 344 -21.07 7.19 6.93
N PHE A 345 -20.26 6.38 7.61
CA PHE A 345 -19.94 6.54 9.03
C PHE A 345 -18.63 7.29 9.28
N CYS A 346 -17.67 7.21 8.37
CA CYS A 346 -16.30 7.72 8.56
C CYS A 346 -15.95 8.87 7.60
N ARG A 347 -16.95 9.62 7.16
CA ARG A 347 -16.75 10.76 6.26
C ARG A 347 -15.85 11.82 6.90
N GLY A 348 -14.73 12.14 6.25
CA GLY A 348 -13.75 13.11 6.73
C GLY A 348 -12.72 12.53 7.71
N VAL A 349 -12.79 11.24 8.02
CA VAL A 349 -11.74 10.54 8.77
C VAL A 349 -10.58 10.21 7.82
N PRO A 350 -9.32 10.54 8.17
CA PRO A 350 -8.17 10.14 7.37
C PRO A 350 -8.06 8.61 7.24
N PRO A 351 -7.68 8.07 6.06
CA PRO A 351 -7.47 6.63 5.87
C PRO A 351 -6.24 6.10 6.62
N SER A 352 -5.28 6.97 6.93
CA SER A 352 -3.99 6.67 7.56
C SER A 352 -4.03 6.75 9.09
N GLU A 353 -2.90 6.38 9.71
CA GLU A 353 -2.68 6.34 11.17
C GLU A 353 -3.72 5.45 11.90
N GLY A 354 -4.24 4.41 11.25
CA GLY A 354 -5.28 3.53 11.80
C GLY A 354 -6.64 4.21 12.05
N LYS A 355 -6.81 5.50 11.70
CA LYS A 355 -8.00 6.29 12.06
C LYS A 355 -9.28 5.79 11.40
N ALA A 356 -9.20 5.43 10.12
CA ALA A 356 -10.35 4.86 9.41
C ALA A 356 -10.79 3.52 10.02
N PHE A 357 -9.83 2.66 10.38
CA PHE A 357 -10.14 1.39 11.04
C PHE A 357 -10.75 1.60 12.42
N ARG A 358 -10.19 2.51 13.24
CA ARG A 358 -10.76 2.91 14.55
C ARG A 358 -12.19 3.44 14.42
N CYS A 359 -12.48 4.20 13.37
CA CYS A 359 -13.83 4.66 13.09
C CYS A 359 -14.79 3.50 12.80
N LEU A 360 -14.38 2.52 11.99
CA LEU A 360 -15.19 1.32 11.73
C LEU A 360 -15.46 0.52 13.00
N GLN A 361 -14.44 0.33 13.85
CA GLN A 361 -14.59 -0.35 15.15
C GLN A 361 -15.60 0.37 16.05
N THR A 362 -15.57 1.70 16.10
CA THR A 362 -16.48 2.50 16.92
C THR A 362 -17.94 2.42 16.43
N ASN A 363 -18.13 2.20 15.13
CA ASN A 363 -19.46 2.09 14.51
C ASN A 363 -19.94 0.65 14.33
N LEU A 364 -19.19 -0.35 14.84
CA LEU A 364 -19.47 -1.76 14.59
C LEU A 364 -20.90 -2.16 14.99
N ALA A 365 -21.40 -1.67 16.13
CA ALA A 365 -22.76 -1.99 16.61
C ALA A 365 -23.87 -1.11 16.02
N ARG A 366 -23.56 -0.14 15.14
CA ARG A 366 -24.60 0.73 14.56
C ARG A 366 -25.45 -0.03 13.54
N GLU A 367 -26.72 0.36 13.48
CA GLU A 367 -27.61 -0.03 12.40
C GLU A 367 -27.07 0.51 11.07
N GLY A 368 -27.10 -0.33 10.03
CA GLY A 368 -26.54 0.00 8.71
C GLY A 368 -25.09 -0.46 8.48
N MET A 369 -24.40 -0.98 9.50
CA MET A 369 -23.11 -1.65 9.31
C MET A 369 -23.34 -3.04 8.67
N GLY A 370 -22.95 -3.18 7.40
CA GLY A 370 -23.17 -4.38 6.59
C GLY A 370 -22.50 -5.62 7.17
N VAL A 371 -23.08 -6.80 6.91
CA VAL A 371 -22.60 -8.08 7.46
C VAL A 371 -21.17 -8.38 7.00
N ALA A 372 -20.84 -8.09 5.74
CA ALA A 372 -19.51 -8.28 5.19
C ALA A 372 -18.48 -7.38 5.89
N CYS A 373 -18.73 -6.07 5.94
CA CYS A 373 -17.84 -5.13 6.62
C CYS A 373 -17.67 -5.47 8.10
N ARG A 374 -18.79 -5.75 8.81
CA ARG A 374 -18.77 -6.14 10.22
C ARG A 374 -17.86 -7.35 10.47
N SER A 375 -18.03 -8.41 9.68
CA SER A 375 -17.21 -9.62 9.80
C SER A 375 -15.72 -9.34 9.57
N GLU A 376 -15.37 -8.52 8.57
CA GLU A 376 -13.98 -8.18 8.29
C GLU A 376 -13.36 -7.31 9.39
N VAL A 377 -14.12 -6.35 9.95
CA VAL A 377 -13.64 -5.51 11.06
C VAL A 377 -13.43 -6.33 12.33
N GLU A 378 -14.32 -7.28 12.62
CA GLU A 378 -14.16 -8.21 13.75
C GLU A 378 -12.91 -9.10 13.56
N LEU A 379 -12.71 -9.66 12.36
CA LEU A 379 -11.52 -10.45 12.03
C LEU A 379 -10.22 -9.62 12.11
N ALA A 380 -10.23 -8.39 11.63
CA ALA A 380 -9.09 -7.48 11.71
C ALA A 380 -8.79 -7.07 13.15
N THR A 381 -9.82 -6.81 13.96
CA THR A 381 -9.67 -6.47 15.39
C THR A 381 -8.98 -7.60 16.16
N VAL A 382 -9.32 -8.85 15.86
CA VAL A 382 -8.63 -10.02 16.42
C VAL A 382 -7.15 -10.00 16.06
N ARG A 383 -6.80 -9.76 14.79
CA ARG A 383 -5.40 -9.77 14.33
C ARG A 383 -4.58 -8.67 14.99
N GLU A 384 -5.12 -7.46 15.11
CA GLU A 384 -4.44 -6.34 15.78
C GLU A 384 -4.26 -6.58 17.28
N SER A 385 -5.21 -7.27 17.93
CA SER A 385 -5.11 -7.52 19.37
C SER A 385 -4.00 -8.50 19.78
N GLN A 386 -3.33 -9.12 18.80
CA GLN A 386 -2.23 -10.07 19.05
C GLN A 386 -0.89 -9.39 19.27
N PHE A 387 -0.64 -8.18 18.76
CA PHE A 387 0.64 -7.50 18.95
C PHE A 387 0.41 -5.99 18.99
N TYR A 388 1.13 -5.29 19.86
CA TYR A 388 0.76 -3.91 20.21
C TYR A 388 1.05 -2.92 19.07
N GLU A 389 2.04 -3.18 18.21
CA GLU A 389 2.32 -2.37 17.01
C GLU A 389 1.23 -2.49 15.95
N GLY A 390 0.38 -3.51 16.05
CA GLY A 390 -0.79 -3.70 15.20
C GLY A 390 -1.87 -2.67 15.47
N ASP A 391 -2.03 -2.23 16.73
CA ASP A 391 -2.86 -1.06 17.04
C ASP A 391 -2.01 0.21 16.92
N VAL A 392 -2.09 0.84 15.75
CA VAL A 392 -1.29 2.01 15.39
C VAL A 392 -1.51 3.18 16.36
N ALA A 393 -2.73 3.34 16.89
CA ALA A 393 -3.02 4.40 17.84
C ALA A 393 -2.37 4.11 19.21
N LEU A 394 -2.41 2.86 19.67
CA LEU A 394 -1.70 2.43 20.86
C LEU A 394 -0.18 2.64 20.70
N ALA A 395 0.41 2.16 19.61
CA ALA A 395 1.84 2.30 19.35
C ALA A 395 2.29 3.78 19.37
N LEU A 396 1.49 4.68 18.79
CA LEU A 396 1.77 6.11 18.77
C LEU A 396 1.57 6.80 20.13
N GLN A 397 0.50 6.47 20.86
CA GLN A 397 0.13 7.18 22.09
C GLN A 397 0.76 6.59 23.36
N CYS A 398 1.15 5.32 23.35
CA CYS A 398 1.69 4.61 24.52
C CYS A 398 3.20 4.37 24.47
N HIS A 399 3.92 4.82 23.44
CA HIS A 399 5.37 4.56 23.30
C HIS A 399 6.17 4.86 24.58
N THR A 400 5.90 5.98 25.26
CA THR A 400 6.60 6.33 26.50
C THR A 400 6.24 5.40 27.65
N ASP A 401 4.96 5.08 27.79
CA ASP A 401 4.45 4.25 28.89
C ASP A 401 4.92 2.80 28.75
N ILE A 402 4.98 2.29 27.51
CA ILE A 402 5.56 0.98 27.20
C ILE A 402 7.03 0.95 27.62
N ALA A 403 7.81 1.95 27.21
CA ALA A 403 9.23 2.02 27.54
C ALA A 403 9.52 2.13 29.05
N THR A 404 8.63 2.75 29.83
CA THR A 404 8.84 2.93 31.27
C THR A 404 8.25 1.82 32.13
N SER A 405 7.14 1.22 31.72
CA SER A 405 6.32 0.35 32.59
C SER A 405 6.16 -1.06 32.07
N CYS A 406 6.36 -1.28 30.76
CA CYS A 406 6.16 -2.58 30.11
C CYS A 406 7.33 -2.96 29.20
N SER A 407 8.54 -2.45 29.49
CA SER A 407 9.74 -2.73 28.68
C SER A 407 10.10 -4.22 28.68
N ASP A 408 9.88 -4.92 29.79
CA ASP A 408 10.18 -6.35 29.89
C ASP A 408 9.24 -7.18 29.01
N ALA A 409 7.98 -6.75 28.87
CA ALA A 409 7.03 -7.37 27.95
C ALA A 409 7.38 -7.05 26.49
N ALA A 410 7.76 -5.81 26.18
CA ALA A 410 8.15 -5.38 24.83
C ALA A 410 9.49 -5.98 24.36
N ASN A 411 10.36 -6.42 25.27
CA ASN A 411 11.61 -7.11 24.94
C ASN A 411 11.49 -8.63 25.05
N SER A 412 10.30 -9.16 25.32
CA SER A 412 10.09 -10.60 25.45
C SER A 412 10.10 -11.26 24.07
N GLU A 413 10.62 -12.49 23.97
CA GLU A 413 10.50 -13.28 22.73
C GLU A 413 9.03 -13.62 22.39
N ALA A 414 8.07 -13.28 23.26
CA ALA A 414 6.64 -13.51 23.13
C ALA A 414 5.83 -12.21 22.85
N ASP A 415 6.49 -11.11 22.48
CA ASP A 415 5.88 -9.79 22.19
C ASP A 415 4.72 -9.84 21.16
N GLY A 416 4.66 -10.93 20.36
CA GLY A 416 3.60 -11.21 19.39
C GLY A 416 2.29 -11.79 19.91
N ASP A 417 2.10 -11.92 21.23
CA ASP A 417 0.88 -12.48 21.86
C ASP A 417 0.02 -11.47 22.64
N GLY A 418 0.40 -10.18 22.67
CA GLY A 418 -0.39 -9.13 23.33
C GLY A 418 -0.04 -8.95 24.81
N GLU A 419 1.13 -9.46 25.23
CA GLU A 419 1.67 -9.29 26.58
C GLU A 419 1.85 -7.81 26.96
N VAL A 420 2.29 -6.97 26.01
CA VAL A 420 2.42 -5.52 26.23
C VAL A 420 1.06 -4.89 26.53
N ILE A 421 0.03 -5.24 25.76
CA ILE A 421 -1.34 -4.72 25.97
C ILE A 421 -1.86 -5.19 27.33
N ALA A 422 -1.63 -6.45 27.70
CA ALA A 422 -1.99 -6.99 29.00
C ALA A 422 -1.24 -6.30 30.17
N CYS A 423 0.05 -6.00 29.99
CA CYS A 423 0.85 -5.24 30.94
C CYS A 423 0.31 -3.81 31.12
N LEU A 424 0.04 -3.10 30.03
CA LEU A 424 -0.53 -1.75 30.07
C LEU A 424 -1.86 -1.74 30.83
N ALA A 425 -2.73 -2.73 30.59
CA ALA A 425 -4.00 -2.84 31.29
C ALA A 425 -3.85 -3.08 32.80
N GLN A 426 -2.82 -3.81 33.24
CA GLN A 426 -2.52 -4.01 34.67
C GLN A 426 -1.98 -2.74 35.33
N HIS A 427 -1.29 -1.89 34.56
CA HIS A 427 -0.70 -0.64 35.02
C HIS A 427 -1.53 0.61 34.67
N TYR A 428 -2.81 0.44 34.34
CA TYR A 428 -3.70 1.48 33.81
C TYR A 428 -3.65 2.82 34.57
N ASP A 429 -3.72 2.78 35.91
CA ASP A 429 -3.75 3.98 36.75
C ASP A 429 -2.46 4.81 36.67
N GLY A 430 -1.35 4.21 36.25
CA GLY A 430 -0.03 4.86 36.11
C GLY A 430 0.26 5.39 34.71
N LEU A 431 -0.60 5.13 33.72
CA LEU A 431 -0.37 5.51 32.32
C LEU A 431 -0.70 6.99 32.07
N THR A 432 -0.16 7.55 30.98
CA THR A 432 -0.58 8.87 30.49
C THR A 432 -2.05 8.86 30.05
N GLY A 433 -2.75 9.99 30.17
CA GLY A 433 -4.18 10.06 29.82
C GLY A 433 -4.50 9.67 28.37
N LYS A 434 -3.57 9.91 27.43
CA LYS A 434 -3.72 9.45 26.04
C LYS A 434 -3.61 7.93 25.94
N CYS A 435 -2.60 7.34 26.59
CA CYS A 435 -2.46 5.89 26.63
C CYS A 435 -3.62 5.20 27.37
N GLN A 436 -4.10 5.77 28.48
CA GLN A 436 -5.31 5.30 29.17
C GLN A 436 -6.54 5.26 28.24
N THR A 437 -6.67 6.23 27.35
CA THR A 437 -7.77 6.26 26.38
C THR A 437 -7.68 5.07 25.42
N GLU A 438 -6.51 4.84 24.83
CA GLU A 438 -6.29 3.74 23.88
C GLU A 438 -6.40 2.36 24.55
N VAL A 439 -5.82 2.18 25.74
CA VAL A 439 -5.93 0.93 26.51
C VAL A 439 -7.38 0.65 26.88
N SER A 440 -8.15 1.67 27.30
CA SER A 440 -9.57 1.47 27.61
C SER A 440 -10.38 1.04 26.39
N PHE A 441 -10.06 1.59 25.22
CA PHE A 441 -10.67 1.22 23.95
C PHE A 441 -10.35 -0.24 23.61
N LEU A 442 -9.08 -0.63 23.70
CA LEU A 442 -8.64 -1.99 23.39
C LEU A 442 -9.24 -3.05 24.31
N VAL A 443 -9.25 -2.81 25.62
CA VAL A 443 -9.89 -3.73 26.58
C VAL A 443 -11.37 -3.91 26.24
N ARG A 444 -12.05 -2.81 25.88
CA ARG A 444 -13.45 -2.89 25.47
C ARG A 444 -13.63 -3.65 24.16
N MET A 445 -12.77 -3.46 23.17
CA MET A 445 -12.83 -4.22 21.92
C MET A 445 -12.51 -5.69 22.12
N ALA A 446 -11.56 -6.04 23.00
CA ALA A 446 -11.22 -7.42 23.32
C ALA A 446 -12.35 -8.14 24.08
N LEU A 447 -13.08 -7.45 24.95
CA LEU A 447 -14.28 -7.99 25.58
C LEU A 447 -15.46 -8.11 24.59
N TRP A 448 -15.53 -7.23 23.59
CA TRP A 448 -16.52 -7.32 22.53
C TRP A 448 -16.23 -8.47 21.56
N VAL A 449 -14.98 -8.61 21.10
CA VAL A 449 -14.53 -9.71 20.22
C VAL A 449 -13.73 -10.70 21.06
N TYR A 450 -14.44 -11.40 21.95
CA TYR A 450 -13.80 -12.25 22.95
C TYR A 450 -13.16 -13.50 22.33
N GLN A 451 -11.93 -13.76 22.74
CA GLN A 451 -11.17 -14.97 22.42
C GLN A 451 -10.66 -15.63 23.71
N PRO A 452 -10.97 -16.91 23.95
CA PRO A 452 -10.58 -17.60 25.19
C PRO A 452 -9.07 -17.63 25.47
N ALA A 453 -8.25 -17.62 24.42
CA ALA A 453 -6.79 -17.73 24.52
C ALA A 453 -6.06 -16.38 24.39
N ASN A 454 -6.77 -15.25 24.31
CA ASN A 454 -6.11 -13.95 24.20
C ASN A 454 -5.55 -13.53 25.57
N PRO A 455 -4.23 -13.23 25.70
CA PRO A 455 -3.61 -12.86 26.97
C PRO A 455 -4.24 -11.68 27.70
N LEU A 456 -4.82 -10.72 26.97
CA LEU A 456 -5.52 -9.58 27.55
C LEU A 456 -6.79 -10.00 28.29
N THR A 457 -7.54 -10.98 27.75
CA THR A 457 -8.81 -11.44 28.34
C THR A 457 -8.69 -12.75 29.09
N LEU A 458 -7.54 -13.42 29.03
CA LEU A 458 -7.24 -14.68 29.72
C LEU A 458 -7.56 -14.62 31.22
N PRO A 459 -7.26 -13.53 31.97
CA PRO A 459 -7.61 -13.45 33.38
C PRO A 459 -9.12 -13.50 33.67
N CYS A 460 -9.96 -13.22 32.67
CA CYS A 460 -11.42 -13.26 32.79
C CYS A 460 -12.04 -14.64 32.46
N ALA A 461 -11.27 -15.61 31.99
CA ALA A 461 -11.81 -16.89 31.50
C ALA A 461 -12.66 -17.64 32.57
N ASP A 462 -12.18 -17.69 33.81
CA ASP A 462 -12.89 -18.34 34.93
C ASP A 462 -14.19 -17.60 35.29
N ASP A 463 -14.11 -16.27 35.37
CA ASP A 463 -15.26 -15.41 35.68
C ASP A 463 -16.34 -15.50 34.58
N ILE A 464 -15.94 -15.55 33.31
CA ILE A 464 -16.85 -15.74 32.17
C ILE A 464 -17.56 -17.09 32.27
N THR A 465 -16.83 -18.16 32.58
CA THR A 465 -17.40 -19.50 32.71
C THR A 465 -18.38 -19.58 33.89
N ALA A 466 -18.09 -18.90 34.99
CA ALA A 466 -18.90 -18.90 36.19
C ALA A 466 -20.15 -18.00 36.10
N LEU A 467 -20.01 -16.80 35.54
CA LEU A 467 -21.02 -15.75 35.58
C LEU A 467 -21.76 -15.56 34.24
N CYS A 468 -21.13 -15.92 33.13
CA CYS A 468 -21.63 -15.70 31.77
C CYS A 468 -21.71 -16.99 30.91
N PRO A 469 -22.26 -18.11 31.41
CA PRO A 469 -22.22 -19.40 30.70
C PRO A 469 -23.02 -19.41 29.39
N ASN A 470 -24.02 -18.54 29.25
CA ASN A 470 -24.82 -18.41 28.04
C ASN A 470 -24.18 -17.48 27.00
N ALA A 471 -23.19 -16.68 27.40
CA ALA A 471 -22.52 -15.75 26.50
C ALA A 471 -21.64 -16.50 25.48
N THR A 472 -21.06 -17.63 25.87
CA THR A 472 -20.16 -18.44 25.03
C THR A 472 -20.87 -19.42 24.10
N SER A 473 -22.17 -19.67 24.28
CA SER A 473 -22.93 -20.68 23.54
C SER A 473 -23.77 -20.16 22.37
N SER A 474 -23.90 -18.84 22.20
CA SER A 474 -24.90 -18.21 21.31
C SER A 474 -24.42 -17.86 19.89
N SER A 475 -23.17 -18.10 19.52
CA SER A 475 -22.63 -17.68 18.22
C SER A 475 -22.85 -18.74 17.13
N THR A 476 -23.71 -18.46 16.16
CA THR A 476 -23.90 -19.28 14.93
C THR A 476 -23.07 -18.76 13.75
N SER A 477 -22.11 -17.86 14.00
CA SER A 477 -21.27 -17.22 12.97
C SER A 477 -20.10 -18.11 12.53
N SER A 478 -19.52 -17.83 11.35
CA SER A 478 -18.28 -18.46 10.88
C SER A 478 -17.09 -18.25 11.84
N LEU A 479 -17.13 -17.17 12.64
CA LEU A 479 -16.18 -16.84 13.70
C LEU A 479 -16.30 -17.77 14.92
N ALA A 480 -17.49 -18.31 15.19
CA ALA A 480 -17.70 -19.30 16.25
C ALA A 480 -16.90 -20.58 16.00
N ALA A 481 -16.72 -20.97 14.74
CA ALA A 481 -15.89 -22.11 14.36
C ALA A 481 -14.40 -21.90 14.68
N LYS A 482 -13.96 -20.64 14.87
CA LYS A 482 -12.64 -20.25 15.36
C LYS A 482 -12.62 -19.94 16.87
N GLY A 483 -13.69 -20.24 17.60
CA GLY A 483 -13.80 -19.99 19.04
C GLY A 483 -13.98 -18.52 19.44
N ILE A 484 -14.33 -17.64 18.49
CA ILE A 484 -14.53 -16.20 18.74
C ILE A 484 -15.99 -15.94 19.12
N VAL A 485 -16.21 -15.20 20.21
CA VAL A 485 -17.53 -14.85 20.74
C VAL A 485 -17.73 -13.35 20.64
N LEU A 486 -18.84 -12.93 20.00
CA LEU A 486 -19.12 -11.52 19.72
C LEU A 486 -20.13 -10.94 20.71
N ALA A 487 -19.81 -9.76 21.25
CA ALA A 487 -20.60 -8.86 22.10
C ALA A 487 -21.11 -9.43 23.44
N ALA A 488 -21.54 -10.70 23.48
CA ALA A 488 -22.25 -11.30 24.60
C ALA A 488 -21.40 -11.41 25.87
N VAL A 489 -20.10 -11.68 25.72
CA VAL A 489 -19.17 -11.79 26.86
C VAL A 489 -18.95 -10.41 27.48
N GLY A 490 -18.61 -9.41 26.68
CA GLY A 490 -18.40 -8.04 27.14
C GLY A 490 -19.64 -7.43 27.79
N GLN A 491 -20.82 -7.58 27.16
CA GLN A 491 -22.09 -7.10 27.73
C GLN A 491 -22.37 -7.78 29.08
N CYS A 492 -22.27 -9.11 29.15
CA CYS A 492 -22.53 -9.84 30.38
C CYS A 492 -21.58 -9.44 31.52
N LEU A 493 -20.28 -9.30 31.24
CA LEU A 493 -19.27 -8.96 32.25
C LEU A 493 -19.44 -7.53 32.78
N VAL A 494 -19.75 -6.57 31.90
CA VAL A 494 -19.99 -5.17 32.30
C VAL A 494 -21.23 -5.04 33.20
N ASP A 495 -22.24 -5.90 32.97
CA ASP A 495 -23.45 -5.94 33.80
C ASP A 495 -23.23 -6.63 35.17
N GLN A 496 -22.10 -7.30 35.39
CA GLN A 496 -21.80 -7.93 36.68
C GLN A 496 -21.27 -6.90 37.69
N PRO A 497 -21.69 -6.98 38.98
CA PRO A 497 -21.04 -6.21 40.04
C PRO A 497 -19.56 -6.59 40.14
N LEU A 498 -18.66 -5.59 40.11
CA LEU A 498 -17.20 -5.80 40.19
C LEU A 498 -16.78 -6.68 41.38
N ALA A 499 -17.50 -6.64 42.50
CA ALA A 499 -17.23 -7.47 43.67
C ALA A 499 -17.41 -8.98 43.43
N LYS A 500 -18.20 -9.39 42.42
CA LYS A 500 -18.46 -10.78 42.06
C LYS A 500 -17.39 -11.38 41.13
N LEU A 501 -16.57 -10.56 40.48
CA LEU A 501 -15.44 -11.01 39.66
C LEU A 501 -14.36 -11.56 40.59
N GLY A 502 -14.16 -12.87 40.59
CA GLY A 502 -13.25 -13.58 41.47
C GLY A 502 -11.79 -13.28 41.17
N ASN A 503 -11.46 -13.01 39.91
CA ASN A 503 -10.12 -12.65 39.50
C ASN A 503 -9.87 -11.15 39.64
N GLY A 504 -8.85 -10.76 40.40
CA GLY A 504 -8.49 -9.36 40.63
C GLY A 504 -8.09 -8.61 39.35
N SER A 505 -7.39 -9.28 38.43
CA SER A 505 -6.99 -8.73 37.14
C SER A 505 -8.20 -8.59 36.20
N CYS A 506 -9.11 -9.57 36.18
CA CYS A 506 -10.36 -9.42 35.41
C CYS A 506 -11.21 -8.26 35.94
N ARG A 507 -11.28 -8.10 37.27
CA ARG A 507 -11.97 -6.97 37.90
C ARG A 507 -11.38 -5.63 37.49
N GLN A 508 -10.06 -5.52 37.41
CA GLN A 508 -9.39 -4.31 36.91
C GLN A 508 -9.73 -4.04 35.45
N LEU A 509 -9.68 -5.06 34.58
CA LEU A 509 -10.04 -4.93 33.16
C LEU A 509 -11.48 -4.44 32.96
N VAL A 510 -12.44 -5.04 33.67
CA VAL A 510 -13.85 -4.62 33.60
C VAL A 510 -14.03 -3.21 34.19
N ALA A 511 -13.29 -2.87 35.24
CA ALA A 511 -13.31 -1.53 35.82
C ALA A 511 -12.81 -0.47 34.81
N VAL A 512 -11.74 -0.74 34.07
CA VAL A 512 -11.20 0.15 33.01
C VAL A 512 -12.28 0.50 31.97
N VAL A 513 -13.13 -0.46 31.59
CA VAL A 513 -14.24 -0.22 30.65
C VAL A 513 -15.36 0.61 31.27
N GLY A 514 -15.63 0.44 32.56
CA GLY A 514 -16.68 1.16 33.28
C GLY A 514 -16.44 2.67 33.42
N VAL A 515 -15.18 3.12 33.41
CA VAL A 515 -14.83 4.56 33.56
C VAL A 515 -15.14 5.37 32.29
N ALA A 516 -15.09 4.76 31.10
CA ALA A 516 -15.11 5.46 29.82
C ALA A 516 -16.52 5.78 29.25
N GLY A 517 -17.61 5.39 29.92
CA GLY A 517 -18.97 5.59 29.39
C GLY A 517 -19.27 4.65 28.23
N ALA A 518 -20.14 3.68 28.47
CA ALA A 518 -20.60 2.70 27.51
C ALA A 518 -21.12 3.36 26.22
N HIS A 519 -20.58 3.00 25.05
CA HIS A 519 -21.29 3.03 23.75
C HIS A 519 -20.55 2.25 22.66
N VAL A 520 -20.66 0.92 22.67
CA VAL A 520 -20.79 0.10 21.45
C VAL A 520 -21.92 -0.88 21.81
N GLY A 521 -23.10 -0.67 21.23
CA GLY A 521 -24.31 -1.44 21.50
C GLY A 521 -25.14 -0.88 22.66
N GLY A 522 -26.23 -0.18 22.35
CA GLY A 522 -27.07 0.50 23.33
C GLY A 522 -27.92 -0.46 24.18
N VAL A 523 -27.91 -0.21 25.49
CA VAL A 523 -29.11 -0.12 26.34
C VAL A 523 -28.87 1.09 27.24
N VAL A 524 -29.83 2.01 27.28
CA VAL A 524 -29.76 3.22 28.10
C VAL A 524 -30.04 2.83 29.55
N ASP A 525 -29.11 3.14 30.44
CA ASP A 525 -29.28 2.98 31.89
C ASP A 525 -30.23 4.09 32.40
N GLU A 526 -31.42 3.71 32.87
CA GLU A 526 -32.50 4.60 33.32
C GLU A 526 -32.03 5.54 34.46
N ALA A 527 -31.04 5.12 35.25
CA ALA A 527 -30.45 5.90 36.35
C ALA A 527 -29.54 7.06 35.90
N ARG A 528 -29.00 7.03 34.67
CA ARG A 528 -28.17 8.12 34.13
C ARG A 528 -28.99 9.17 33.39
N LEU A 529 -30.23 8.85 33.00
CA LEU A 529 -31.12 9.80 32.34
C LEU A 529 -31.47 10.96 33.29
N GLU A 530 -31.69 10.69 34.58
CA GLU A 530 -32.06 11.71 35.56
C GLU A 530 -30.93 12.71 35.84
N SER A 531 -29.68 12.26 35.96
CA SER A 531 -28.54 13.16 36.21
C SER A 531 -28.16 13.98 34.98
N THR A 532 -28.31 13.41 33.78
CA THR A 532 -28.08 14.11 32.51
C THR A 532 -29.21 15.10 32.21
N LEU A 533 -30.47 14.76 32.52
CA LEU A 533 -31.62 15.69 32.45
C LEU A 533 -31.48 16.85 33.45
N ALA A 534 -30.92 16.61 34.64
CA ALA A 534 -30.64 17.67 35.61
C ALA A 534 -29.55 18.64 35.11
N GLN A 535 -28.49 18.13 34.48
CA GLN A 535 -27.42 18.96 33.90
C GLN A 535 -27.87 19.72 32.63
N ILE A 536 -28.73 19.10 31.81
CA ILE A 536 -29.33 19.76 30.63
C ILE A 536 -30.35 20.83 31.05
N ALA A 537 -31.04 20.66 32.18
CA ALA A 537 -31.96 21.66 32.73
C ALA A 537 -31.25 22.93 33.23
N GLU A 538 -30.01 22.83 33.74
CA GLU A 538 -29.20 24.00 34.10
C GLU A 538 -28.60 24.71 32.89
N LEU A 539 -28.22 23.98 31.83
CA LEU A 539 -27.73 24.57 30.57
C LEU A 539 -28.85 25.19 29.72
N GLY A 540 -30.09 24.72 29.86
CA GLY A 540 -31.26 25.24 29.14
C GLY A 540 -31.72 26.65 29.56
N ALA A 541 -31.21 27.20 30.66
CA ALA A 541 -31.59 28.54 31.14
C ALA A 541 -30.77 29.69 30.52
N MET A 542 -29.77 29.41 29.68
CA MET A 542 -28.87 30.43 29.13
C MET A 542 -28.85 30.58 27.60
N GLU A 543 -29.63 29.80 26.85
CA GLU A 543 -29.61 29.84 25.37
C GLU A 543 -30.96 30.20 24.73
N GLN A 544 -31.82 30.93 25.44
CA GLN A 544 -33.10 31.40 24.89
C GLN A 544 -33.01 32.73 24.10
N GLN A 545 -31.83 33.04 23.57
CA GLN A 545 -31.63 34.22 22.75
C GLN A 545 -30.65 34.00 21.60
N GLN A 546 -30.79 32.91 20.84
CA GLN A 546 -30.42 32.83 19.42
C GLN A 546 -30.68 31.41 18.87
N ARG A 547 -31.91 31.17 18.40
CA ARG A 547 -32.13 30.17 17.35
C ARG A 547 -33.36 30.56 16.55
N GLU A 548 -33.09 31.20 15.41
CA GLU A 548 -34.02 31.26 14.30
C GLU A 548 -34.45 29.83 13.96
N GLU A 549 -35.76 29.60 13.97
CA GLU A 549 -36.40 28.40 13.48
C GLU A 549 -36.26 28.33 11.96
N GLU A 550 -35.30 27.56 11.43
CA GLU A 550 -35.46 26.99 10.09
C GLU A 550 -36.36 25.74 10.20
N GLY A 551 -37.65 26.00 10.36
CA GLY A 551 -38.68 25.03 10.01
C GLY A 551 -38.68 24.85 8.49
N MET A 552 -38.44 23.63 8.02
CA MET A 552 -38.67 23.27 6.62
C MET A 552 -40.17 23.35 6.32
N GLU A 553 -40.64 24.54 5.94
CA GLU A 553 -41.89 24.69 5.21
C GLU A 553 -41.71 24.07 3.82
N LEU A 554 -42.70 23.28 3.42
CA LEU A 554 -42.77 22.59 2.13
C LEU A 554 -42.95 23.63 1.01
N THR A 555 -41.89 24.37 0.67
CA THR A 555 -41.95 25.46 -0.30
C THR A 555 -41.93 24.91 -1.72
N GLY A 556 -43.12 24.87 -2.32
CA GLY A 556 -43.39 25.00 -3.76
C GLY A 556 -42.83 23.92 -4.69
N TRP A 557 -41.52 23.82 -4.85
CA TRP A 557 -40.89 23.07 -5.96
C TRP A 557 -40.83 21.56 -5.70
N VAL A 558 -40.60 21.14 -4.46
CA VAL A 558 -40.57 19.71 -4.11
C VAL A 558 -41.98 19.10 -4.19
N ALA A 559 -43.00 19.85 -3.77
CA ALA A 559 -44.40 19.45 -3.91
C ALA A 559 -44.83 19.41 -5.39
N LEU A 560 -44.35 20.34 -6.22
CA LEU A 560 -44.62 20.34 -7.67
C LEU A 560 -43.95 19.15 -8.37
N LEU A 561 -42.73 18.78 -8.00
CA LEU A 561 -42.05 17.60 -8.56
C LEU A 561 -42.76 16.31 -8.18
N ALA A 562 -43.24 16.18 -6.93
CA ALA A 562 -44.01 15.03 -6.50
C ALA A 562 -45.37 14.91 -7.23
N MET A 563 -46.07 16.03 -7.42
CA MET A 563 -47.33 16.07 -8.18
C MET A 563 -47.11 15.78 -9.67
N PHE A 564 -46.00 16.25 -10.25
CA PHE A 564 -45.64 15.97 -11.63
C PHE A 564 -45.33 14.48 -11.85
N ALA A 565 -44.56 13.86 -10.94
CA ALA A 565 -44.28 12.43 -10.98
C ALA A 565 -45.57 11.59 -10.90
N LEU A 566 -46.52 12.00 -10.06
CA LEU A 566 -47.81 11.33 -9.92
C LEU A 566 -48.68 11.48 -11.18
N ALA A 567 -48.66 12.65 -11.84
CA ALA A 567 -49.34 12.86 -13.12
C ALA A 567 -48.77 11.99 -14.25
N VAL A 568 -47.43 11.85 -14.32
CA VAL A 568 -46.77 10.99 -15.33
C VAL A 568 -47.18 9.53 -15.14
N LEU A 569 -47.26 9.04 -13.90
CA LEU A 569 -47.69 7.68 -13.60
C LEU A 569 -49.15 7.43 -14.01
N LEU A 570 -50.05 8.39 -13.75
CA LEU A 570 -51.46 8.28 -14.14
C LEU A 570 -51.64 8.32 -15.66
N ILE A 571 -50.88 9.15 -16.37
CA ILE A 571 -50.89 9.20 -17.84
C ILE A 571 -50.34 7.89 -18.42
N GLY A 572 -49.23 7.38 -17.88
CA GLY A 572 -48.65 6.09 -18.29
C GLY A 572 -49.62 4.93 -18.09
N ALA A 573 -50.31 4.88 -16.94
CA ALA A 573 -51.34 3.88 -16.67
C ALA A 573 -52.54 4.01 -17.63
N GLY A 574 -52.96 5.23 -17.95
CA GLY A 574 -54.03 5.51 -18.91
C GLY A 574 -53.68 5.07 -20.34
N VAL A 575 -52.46 5.39 -20.80
CA VAL A 575 -51.96 4.98 -22.13
C VAL A 575 -51.83 3.44 -22.21
N TYR A 576 -51.32 2.81 -21.15
CA TYR A 576 -51.23 1.36 -21.07
C TYR A 576 -52.62 0.71 -21.13
N ALA A 577 -53.59 1.21 -20.36
CA ALA A 577 -54.97 0.71 -20.39
C ALA A 577 -55.63 0.94 -21.76
N TYR A 578 -55.39 2.08 -22.40
CA TYR A 578 -55.91 2.36 -23.74
C TYR A 578 -55.33 1.40 -24.79
N HIS A 579 -54.02 1.15 -24.78
CA HIS A 579 -53.41 0.16 -25.68
C HIS A 579 -53.90 -1.27 -25.39
N ARG A 580 -54.14 -1.61 -24.12
CA ARG A 580 -54.64 -2.92 -23.71
C ARG A 580 -56.06 -3.19 -24.19
N PHE A 581 -56.94 -2.19 -24.16
CA PHE A 581 -58.38 -2.38 -24.42
C PHE A 581 -58.86 -1.91 -25.80
N PHE A 582 -58.17 -0.95 -26.43
CA PHE A 582 -58.67 -0.28 -27.65
C PHE A 582 -57.76 -0.38 -28.88
N SER A 583 -56.64 -1.10 -28.82
CA SER A 583 -55.79 -1.27 -30.02
C SER A 583 -56.30 -2.40 -30.91
N PRO A 584 -56.70 -2.14 -32.18
CA PRO A 584 -56.97 -3.18 -33.15
C PRO A 584 -55.66 -3.85 -33.57
N THR A 585 -55.69 -5.17 -33.68
CA THR A 585 -54.59 -6.03 -34.16
C THR A 585 -54.10 -5.54 -35.52
N ARG A 586 -52.85 -5.06 -35.58
CA ARG A 586 -52.13 -4.94 -36.86
C ARG A 586 -51.35 -6.22 -37.07
N ASP A 587 -51.76 -7.00 -38.06
CA ASP A 587 -50.99 -8.12 -38.57
C ASP A 587 -49.64 -7.61 -39.08
N TYR A 588 -48.54 -8.14 -38.53
CA TYR A 588 -47.23 -7.99 -39.12
C TYR A 588 -46.84 -9.33 -39.78
N THR A 589 -46.51 -9.26 -41.05
CA THR A 589 -45.98 -10.37 -41.84
C THR A 589 -44.52 -10.65 -41.45
N LEU A 590 -44.25 -11.84 -40.93
CA LEU A 590 -42.89 -12.40 -40.75
C LEU A 590 -42.34 -12.81 -42.13
N VAL A 591 -41.26 -12.16 -42.58
CA VAL A 591 -40.46 -12.61 -43.71
C VAL A 591 -39.29 -13.42 -43.17
N VAL A 592 -39.30 -14.73 -43.38
CA VAL A 592 -38.17 -15.62 -43.11
C VAL A 592 -37.26 -15.61 -44.34
N ARG A 593 -35.97 -15.30 -44.17
CA ARG A 593 -34.93 -15.52 -45.18
C ARG A 593 -34.28 -16.88 -44.94
N GLU A 594 -34.23 -17.69 -45.99
CA GLU A 594 -33.65 -19.04 -46.06
C GLU A 594 -32.34 -18.97 -46.88
N GLY A 595 -31.31 -19.72 -46.47
CA GLY A 595 -29.99 -19.85 -47.12
C GLY A 595 -28.85 -19.28 -46.24
N ASP A 596 -27.79 -19.99 -45.87
CA ASP A 596 -27.09 -21.07 -46.55
C ASP A 596 -26.51 -22.12 -45.56
N VAL A 597 -26.82 -23.39 -45.81
CA VAL A 597 -26.03 -24.55 -45.33
C VAL A 597 -25.28 -25.10 -46.53
N LYS A 598 -23.95 -25.14 -46.43
CA LYS A 598 -23.07 -25.79 -47.41
C LYS A 598 -22.97 -27.27 -47.11
N GLU A 599 -23.26 -28.11 -48.10
CA GLU A 599 -22.89 -29.51 -48.13
C GLU A 599 -22.22 -29.81 -49.48
N GLY A 600 -21.08 -30.49 -49.44
CA GLY A 600 -20.44 -31.06 -50.62
C GLY A 600 -18.93 -30.83 -50.68
N ASP A 601 -18.16 -31.71 -50.03
CA ASP A 601 -17.18 -32.50 -50.78
C ASP A 601 -16.96 -33.86 -50.09
N VAL A 602 -16.82 -34.84 -50.98
CA VAL A 602 -16.64 -36.29 -50.82
C VAL A 602 -15.25 -36.65 -50.30
#